data_AF-A0A7X8FJC5-F1
#
_entry.id   AF-A0A7X8FJC5-F1
#
_cell.length_a   1.000
_cell.length_b   1.000
_cell.length_c   1.000
_cell.angle_alpha   90.00
_cell.angle_beta   90.00
_cell.angle_gamma   90.00
#
_symmetry.space_group_name_H-M   'P 1'
#
loop_
_entity.id
_entity.type
_entity.pdbx_description
1 polymer ?
#
loop_
_entity_poly.entity_id
_entity_poly.type
_entity_poly.pdbx_seq_one_letter_code
_entity_poly.pdbx_strand_id
1 'polypeptide(L)' 'MQRDTAIVFDCGATNIRVIAIDARGSIIASESFPNATRPDPFYPAYRIWDTDEIWEKMCMASRKVMGTIRPERIAGV' A
#
# COMPACT_ATOMS: atom_id res chain seq x y z
N MET A 1 -6.26 25.07 7.50
CA MET A 1 -5.56 23.83 7.92
C MET A 1 -4.55 23.47 6.84
N GLN A 2 -3.32 23.10 7.21
CA GLN A 2 -2.30 22.69 6.25
C GLN A 2 -2.48 21.21 5.91
N ARG A 3 -2.55 20.90 4.62
CA ARG A 3 -2.46 19.51 4.11
C ARG A 3 -0.99 19.16 4.05
N ASP A 4 -0.56 18.24 4.90
CA ASP A 4 0.85 17.93 5.16
C ASP A 4 1.14 16.43 5.18
N THR A 5 0.17 15.59 4.81
CA THR A 5 0.30 14.13 4.82
C THR A 5 0.26 13.57 3.41
N ALA A 6 1.27 12.79 3.02
CA ALA A 6 1.26 11.99 1.79
C ALA A 6 0.86 10.54 2.11
N ILE A 7 0.10 9.91 1.21
CA ILE A 7 -0.24 8.49 1.29
C ILE A 7 0.61 7.71 0.29
N VAL A 8 1.58 6.95 0.75
CA VAL A 8 2.50 6.20 -0.11
C VAL A 8 1.99 4.77 -0.28
N PHE A 9 1.79 4.34 -1.53
CA PHE A 9 1.56 2.95 -1.89
C PHE A 9 2.90 2.33 -2.30
N ASP A 10 3.39 1.38 -1.51
CA ASP A 10 4.65 0.67 -1.72
C ASP A 10 4.35 -0.79 -2.10
N CYS A 11 4.58 -1.12 -3.37
CA CYS A 11 4.33 -2.44 -3.93
C CYS A 11 5.64 -3.22 -4.08
N GLY A 12 6.12 -3.79 -2.98
CA GLY A 12 7.29 -4.65 -2.96
C GLY A 12 7.00 -6.07 -3.45
N ALA A 13 8.07 -6.78 -3.83
CA ALA A 13 8.00 -8.19 -4.26
C ALA A 13 7.42 -9.12 -3.18
N THR A 14 7.74 -8.85 -1.91
CA THR A 14 7.36 -9.68 -0.75
C THR A 14 6.34 -9.02 0.18
N ASN A 15 6.08 -7.73 0.01
CA ASN A 15 5.15 -6.97 0.85
C ASN A 15 4.42 -5.91 0.05
N ILE A 16 3.15 -5.72 0.36
CA ILE A 16 2.32 -4.62 -0.10
C ILE A 16 2.06 -3.74 1.10
N ARG A 17 2.35 -2.44 1.00
CA ARG A 17 2.24 -1.51 2.12
C ARG A 17 1.58 -0.21 1.70
N VAL A 18 0.77 0.35 2.60
CA VAL A 18 0.31 1.73 2.52
C VAL A 18 0.81 2.48 3.75
N ILE A 19 1.38 3.66 3.55
CA ILE A 19 1.98 4.49 4.59
C ILE A 19 1.36 5.87 4.52
N ALA A 20 1.00 6.45 5.67
CA ALA A 20 0.78 7.88 5.80
C ALA A 20 2.04 8.51 6.41
N ILE A 21 2.63 9.48 5.71
CA ILE A 21 3.84 10.19 6.13
C ILE A 21 3.61 11.69 6.15
N ASP A 22 4.04 12.38 7.20
CA ASP A 22 3.93 13.83 7.28
C ASP A 22 5.07 14.58 6.57
N ALA A 23 4.95 15.89 6.41
CA ALA A 23 5.95 16.74 5.74
C ALA A 23 7.32 16.79 6.45
N ARG A 24 7.44 16.25 7.68
CA ARG A 24 8.71 16.09 8.40
C ARG A 24 9.35 14.73 8.16
N GLY A 25 8.69 13.84 7.40
CA GLY A 25 9.11 12.47 7.16
C GLY A 25 8.66 11.49 8.25
N SER A 26 7.74 11.88 9.14
CA SER A 26 7.28 11.01 10.22
C SER A 26 6.20 10.06 9.70
N ILE A 27 6.37 8.76 9.90
CA ILE A 27 5.31 7.77 9.63
C ILE A 27 4.26 7.89 10.71
N ILE A 28 3.06 8.35 10.32
CA ILE A 28 1.94 8.53 11.25
C ILE A 28 0.97 7.33 11.24
N ALA A 29 0.97 6.55 10.17
CA ALA A 29 0.28 5.26 10.09
C ALA A 29 0.92 4.40 9.00
N SER A 30 0.88 3.08 9.16
CA SER A 30 1.38 2.12 8.17
C SER A 30 0.67 0.79 8.35
N GLU A 31 0.32 0.16 7.24
CA GLU A 31 -0.24 -1.20 7.21
C GLU A 31 0.38 -1.98 6.06
N SER A 32 0.65 -3.27 6.28
CA SER A 32 1.21 -4.13 5.24
C SER A 32 0.62 -5.53 5.22
N PHE A 33 0.57 -6.11 4.03
CA PHE A 33 0.22 -7.51 3.78
C PHE A 33 1.37 -8.22 3.04
N PRO A 34 1.60 -9.52 3.31
CA PRO A 34 2.54 -10.31 2.51
C PRO A 34 2.16 -10.29 1.03
N ASN A 35 3.16 -10.20 0.16
CA ASN A 35 3.04 -10.36 -1.28
C ASN A 35 3.75 -11.64 -1.73
N ALA A 36 3.19 -12.32 -2.71
CA ALA A 36 3.77 -13.56 -3.22
C ALA A 36 3.48 -13.72 -4.70
N THR A 37 4.42 -14.35 -5.40
CA THR A 37 4.19 -14.78 -6.77
C THR A 37 3.38 -16.06 -6.82
N ARG A 38 2.62 -16.24 -7.90
CA ARG A 38 2.00 -17.51 -8.30
C ARG A 38 2.73 -18.07 -9.52
N PRO A 39 2.68 -19.39 -9.78
CA PRO A 39 3.11 -19.93 -11.07
C PRO A 39 2.34 -19.25 -12.22
N ASP A 40 3.02 -19.00 -13.34
CA ASP A 40 2.35 -18.53 -14.55
C ASP A 40 1.41 -19.62 -15.11
N PRO A 41 0.15 -19.30 -15.48
CA PRO A 41 -0.81 -20.28 -16.00
C PRO A 41 -0.41 -20.96 -17.31
N PHE A 42 0.42 -20.31 -18.13
CA PHE A 42 0.86 -20.78 -19.44
C PHE A 42 2.30 -21.32 -19.42
N TYR A 43 3.12 -20.84 -18.49
CA TYR A 43 4.54 -21.22 -18.36
C TYR A 43 4.90 -21.56 -16.91
N PRO A 44 4.65 -22.79 -16.40
CA PRO A 44 4.81 -23.13 -14.98
C PRO A 44 6.20 -22.88 -14.35
N ALA A 45 7.24 -22.72 -15.17
CA ALA A 45 8.59 -22.34 -14.72
C ALA A 45 8.72 -20.84 -14.36
N TYR A 46 7.77 -20.00 -14.80
CA TYR A 46 7.73 -18.57 -14.55
C TYR A 46 6.85 -18.23 -13.35
N ARG A 47 6.98 -16.98 -12.91
CA ARG A 47 6.29 -16.44 -11.74
C ARG A 47 5.61 -15.14 -12.11
N ILE A 48 4.37 -14.98 -11.68
CA ILE A 48 3.59 -13.77 -11.84
C ILE A 48 3.17 -13.24 -10.47
N TRP A 49 3.01 -11.94 -10.34
CA TRP A 49 2.20 -11.38 -9.27
C TRP A 49 0.79 -11.16 -9.79
N ASP A 50 -0.18 -11.67 -9.05
CA ASP A 50 -1.59 -11.49 -9.38
C ASP A 50 -1.99 -10.03 -9.09
N THR A 51 -2.36 -9.29 -10.12
CA THR A 51 -2.70 -7.87 -10.02
C THR A 51 -3.99 -7.62 -9.24
N ASP A 52 -4.94 -8.54 -9.30
CA ASP A 52 -6.19 -8.42 -8.55
C ASP A 52 -5.92 -8.65 -7.05
N GLU A 53 -5.08 -9.63 -6.71
CA GLU A 53 -4.62 -9.85 -5.34
C GLU A 53 -3.83 -8.64 -4.80
N ILE A 54 -2.95 -8.06 -5.63
CA ILE A 54 -2.21 -6.84 -5.27
C ILE A 54 -3.19 -5.70 -4.97
N TRP A 55 -4.14 -5.46 -5.87
CA TRP A 55 -5.09 -4.36 -5.76
C TRP A 55 -5.99 -4.51 -4.53
N GLU A 56 -6.48 -5.72 -4.26
CA GLU A 56 -7.28 -6.00 -3.07
C GLU A 56 -6.50 -5.67 -1.78
N LYS A 57 -5.24 -6.10 -1.69
CA LYS A 57 -4.36 -5.81 -0.55
C LYS A 57 -4.07 -4.32 -0.41
N MET A 58 -3.83 -3.61 -1.51
CA MET A 58 -3.69 -2.14 -1.49
C MET A 58 -4.94 -1.45 -0.94
N CYS A 59 -6.13 -1.90 -1.37
CA CYS A 59 -7.39 -1.40 -0.87
C CYS A 59 -7.62 -1.72 0.62
N MET A 60 -7.25 -2.92 1.08
CA MET A 60 -7.34 -3.27 2.49
C MET A 60 -6.39 -2.43 3.36
N ALA A 61 -5.15 -2.27 2.92
CA ALA A 61 -4.15 -1.50 3.65
C ALA A 61 -4.53 -0.02 3.70
N SER A 62 -5.00 0.55 2.58
CA SER A 62 -5.45 1.95 2.54
C SER A 62 -6.64 2.19 3.47
N ARG A 63 -7.65 1.31 3.49
CA ARG A 63 -8.78 1.43 4.44
C ARG A 63 -8.30 1.43 5.90
N LYS A 64 -7.37 0.55 6.26
CA LYS A 64 -6.80 0.48 7.62
C LYS A 64 -6.03 1.76 7.98
N VAL A 65 -5.18 2.26 7.08
CA VAL A 65 -4.45 3.53 7.27
C VAL A 65 -5.42 4.70 7.41
N MET A 66 -6.40 4.81 6.51
CA MET A 66 -7.41 5.88 6.54
C MET A 66 -8.24 5.89 7.84
N GLY A 67 -8.47 4.72 8.45
CA GLY A 67 -9.16 4.60 9.74
C GLY A 67 -8.35 5.13 10.93
N THR A 68 -7.07 5.48 10.75
CA THR A 68 -6.16 5.92 11.83
C THR A 68 -5.65 7.35 11.66
N ILE A 69 -5.99 8.02 10.55
CA ILE A 69 -5.54 9.38 10.25
C ILE A 69 -6.73 10.32 10.00
N ARG A 70 -6.46 11.63 9.99
CA ARG A 70 -7.44 12.66 9.61
C ARG A 70 -7.39 12.90 8.09
N PRO A 71 -8.46 12.58 7.33
CA PRO A 71 -8.46 12.73 5.87
C PRO A 71 -8.20 14.17 5.39
N GLU A 72 -8.56 15.17 6.19
CA GLU A 72 -8.41 16.59 5.84
C GLU A 72 -6.95 17.04 5.73
N ARG A 73 -6.01 16.26 6.28
CA ARG A 73 -4.57 16.51 6.19
C ARG A 73 -3.92 15.98 4.91
N ILE A 74 -4.63 15.15 4.13
CA ILE A 74 -4.05 14.50 2.96
C ILE A 74 -3.76 15.53 1.87
N ALA A 75 -2.49 15.61 1.47
CA ALA A 75 -2.01 16.46 0.40
C ALA A 75 -2.03 15.73 -0.96
N GLY A 76 -1.86 14.42 -0.96
CA GLY A 76 -1.83 13.60 -2.16
C GLY A 76 -1.45 12.14 -1.88
N VAL A 77 -1.39 11.37 -2.96
CA VAL A 77 -0.90 9.99 -3.03
C VAL A 77 0.41 10.00 -3.81
#